data_AF-A0A7W0KCU3-F1
#
_entry.id   AF-A0A7W0KCU3-F1
#
_cell.length_a   1.000
_cell.length_b   1.000
_cell.length_c   1.000
_cell.angle_alpha   90.00
_cell.angle_beta   90.00
_cell.angle_gamma   90.00
#
_symmetry.space_group_name_H-M   'P 1'
#
loop_
_entity.id
_entity.type
_entity.pdbx_description
1 polymer ?
#
loop_
_entity_poly.entity_id
_entity_poly.type
_entity_poly.pdbx_seq_one_letter_code
_entity_poly.pdbx_strand_id
1 'polypeptide(L)'
;MERGVYFDAWFPRQHNYHPSLPPRRLKMVDDLVEYRATVLVWSALGGGSISLPYLEGEAWGEIDPRFRLYGFVNDAEFIAAAQARGIKVFGIVFEVQGWEFPVELNEAEDRILSLNELRGEGHRDWLGLREFSQDRYPKLWKSHRDYFPDGLTNSDGEPVTDLMEECCSRDIHGVPCHAHWVECPDREHYCYTMDRNNPVWREYLKAIIRIQIDAGVAGIQLDEAELPLTTLQYGGCFCKDCMTQIRAWLQSLPADQVPTDLQGTNLEGFHYGEWLLERGYDFKSNREMTPLFWSYIRFQRTAITRYFKEMTDYARSYAAERGRTIEVSGNFFNCLDQHYALEPEVDLIMTEMRNTRYRQPTWYRYIRGFAGEKPVVVVE
;
A
#
# COMPACT_ATOMS: atom_id res chain seq x y z
N MET A 1 20.14 18.67 4.54
CA MET A 1 20.03 17.46 5.38
C MET A 1 18.61 17.44 5.87
N GLU A 2 17.81 16.50 5.40
CA GLU A 2 16.46 16.27 5.93
C GLU A 2 16.59 15.65 7.32
N ARG A 3 15.74 16.08 8.25
CA ARG A 3 15.52 15.40 9.53
C ARG A 3 14.14 14.79 9.47
N GLY A 4 14.10 13.58 8.91
CA GLY A 4 12.86 12.83 8.83
C GLY A 4 12.45 12.23 10.17
N VAL A 5 11.14 12.08 10.35
CA VAL A 5 10.53 11.45 11.52
C VAL A 5 9.48 10.46 11.03
N TYR A 6 9.60 9.19 11.44
CA TYR A 6 8.51 8.22 11.36
C TYR A 6 7.43 8.64 12.35
N PHE A 7 6.23 8.97 11.87
CA PHE A 7 5.26 9.72 12.67
C PHE A 7 3.83 9.16 12.62
N ASP A 8 3.64 7.94 13.12
CA ASP A 8 2.29 7.40 13.24
C ASP A 8 1.48 7.96 14.42
N ALA A 9 2.15 8.47 15.46
CA ALA A 9 1.53 8.92 16.71
C ALA A 9 0.61 7.89 17.41
N TRP A 10 0.99 6.60 17.36
CA TRP A 10 0.32 5.54 18.09
C TRP A 10 0.16 5.84 19.58
N PHE A 11 -0.97 5.40 20.13
CA PHE A 11 -1.19 5.49 21.56
C PHE A 11 -0.30 4.50 22.33
N PRO A 12 0.33 4.91 23.43
CA PRO A 12 1.14 4.02 24.24
C PRO A 12 0.34 2.81 24.75
N ARG A 13 0.92 1.61 24.61
CA ARG A 13 0.35 0.32 25.06
C ARG A 13 -0.90 -0.13 24.28
N GLN A 14 -1.04 0.31 23.04
CA GLN A 14 -1.97 -0.28 22.08
C GLN A 14 -1.20 -1.00 20.99
N HIS A 15 -1.88 -1.90 20.27
CA HIS A 15 -1.34 -2.43 19.02
C HIS A 15 -1.18 -1.31 18.01
N ASN A 16 -0.21 -1.47 17.10
CA ASN A 16 -0.19 -0.70 15.87
C ASN A 16 -1.30 -1.27 14.98
N TYR A 17 -2.37 -0.50 14.78
CA TYR A 17 -3.46 -0.87 13.90
C TYR A 17 -3.26 -0.20 12.53
N HIS A 18 -2.30 -0.70 11.75
CA HIS A 18 -2.28 -0.42 10.31
C HIS A 18 -3.65 -0.75 9.70
N PRO A 19 -4.17 0.04 8.75
CA PRO A 19 -3.51 1.13 8.04
C PRO A 19 -3.94 2.52 8.54
N SER A 20 -4.83 2.63 9.53
CA SER A 20 -5.43 3.89 9.98
C SER A 20 -4.64 4.53 11.10
N LEU A 21 -4.39 5.83 11.00
CA LEU A 21 -3.56 6.54 11.98
C LEU A 21 -4.42 7.27 13.02
N PRO A 22 -3.99 7.33 14.30
CA PRO A 22 -4.75 8.03 15.33
C PRO A 22 -4.94 9.52 15.04
N PRO A 23 -6.02 10.13 15.56
CA PRO A 23 -6.25 11.57 15.43
C PRO A 23 -5.09 12.42 15.94
N ARG A 24 -4.73 13.46 15.19
CA ARG A 24 -3.59 14.33 15.46
C ARG A 24 -3.96 15.50 16.37
N ARG A 25 -2.94 16.09 17.01
CA ARG A 25 -3.08 17.29 17.85
C ARG A 25 -2.10 18.38 17.45
N LEU A 26 -2.50 19.64 17.53
CA LEU A 26 -1.63 20.79 17.24
C LEU A 26 -0.35 20.80 18.09
N LYS A 27 -0.42 20.37 19.36
CA LYS A 27 0.76 20.28 20.23
C LYS A 27 1.85 19.36 19.67
N MET A 28 1.48 18.33 18.90
CA MET A 28 2.44 17.44 18.24
C MET A 28 3.27 18.20 17.20
N VAL A 29 2.69 19.21 16.52
CA VAL A 29 3.45 20.06 15.58
C VAL A 29 4.50 20.87 16.34
N ASP A 30 4.17 21.41 17.51
CA ASP A 30 5.14 22.13 18.35
C ASP A 30 6.29 21.21 18.78
N ASP A 31 5.98 19.97 19.17
CA ASP A 31 6.98 18.96 19.53
C ASP A 31 7.89 18.64 18.33
N LEU A 32 7.33 18.48 17.13
CA LEU A 32 8.08 18.23 15.90
C LEU A 32 9.01 19.40 15.55
N VAL A 33 8.57 20.65 15.75
CA VAL A 33 9.40 21.85 15.58
C VAL A 33 10.56 21.84 16.58
N GLU A 34 10.33 21.48 17.84
CA GLU A 34 11.38 21.35 18.87
C GLU A 34 12.40 20.27 18.48
N TYR A 35 11.92 19.14 17.94
CA TYR A 35 12.75 18.08 17.35
C TYR A 35 13.48 18.51 16.06
N ARG A 36 13.12 19.67 15.50
CA ARG A 36 13.59 20.21 14.21
C ARG A 36 13.30 19.27 13.03
N ALA A 37 12.16 18.59 13.07
CA ALA A 37 11.69 17.78 11.96
C ALA A 37 11.58 18.64 10.69
N THR A 38 11.88 18.07 9.54
CA THR A 38 11.71 18.72 8.23
C THR A 38 10.79 17.93 7.31
N VAL A 39 10.67 16.61 7.54
CA VAL A 39 9.80 15.72 6.79
C VAL A 39 9.21 14.66 7.74
N LEU A 40 7.93 14.37 7.58
CA LEU A 40 7.24 13.26 8.25
C LEU A 40 6.93 12.19 7.22
N VAL A 41 7.18 10.95 7.60
CA VAL A 41 7.02 9.74 6.79
C VAL A 41 6.20 8.74 7.60
N TRP A 42 5.41 7.88 6.96
CA TRP A 42 4.34 7.11 7.63
C TRP A 42 3.54 8.02 8.58
N SER A 43 2.90 9.05 8.03
CA SER A 43 2.50 10.20 8.87
C SER A 43 1.06 10.69 8.74
N ALA A 44 0.38 10.38 7.64
CA ALA A 44 -0.99 10.84 7.43
C ALA A 44 -1.71 9.95 6.41
N LEU A 45 -3.04 9.90 6.52
CA LEU A 45 -3.94 9.45 5.46
C LEU A 45 -3.73 8.01 4.98
N GLY A 46 -3.59 7.06 5.90
CA GLY A 46 -3.34 5.65 5.57
C GLY A 46 -4.60 4.81 5.33
N GLY A 47 -5.77 5.27 5.76
CA GLY A 47 -7.02 4.51 5.79
C GLY A 47 -7.61 4.11 4.43
N GLY A 48 -6.96 4.47 3.31
CA GLY A 48 -7.38 4.09 1.96
C GLY A 48 -7.44 2.57 1.74
N SER A 49 -6.64 1.81 2.47
CA SER A 49 -6.66 0.35 2.46
C SER A 49 -7.83 -0.28 3.23
N ILE A 50 -8.61 0.53 3.96
CA ILE A 50 -9.91 0.14 4.52
C ILE A 50 -11.00 0.49 3.49
N SER A 51 -11.11 1.77 3.13
CA SER A 51 -11.98 2.25 2.05
C SER A 51 -11.68 3.72 1.70
N LEU A 52 -12.07 4.17 0.51
CA LEU A 52 -11.95 5.59 0.13
C LEU A 52 -12.79 6.52 1.03
N PRO A 53 -14.05 6.20 1.38
CA PRO A 53 -14.82 7.01 2.35
C PRO A 53 -14.17 7.08 3.74
N TYR A 54 -13.53 6.00 4.20
CA TYR A 54 -12.80 6.03 5.47
C TYR A 54 -11.63 7.02 5.40
N LEU A 55 -10.85 6.98 4.31
CA LEU A 55 -9.76 7.92 4.05
C LEU A 55 -10.23 9.38 3.95
N GLU A 56 -11.37 9.65 3.31
CA GLU A 56 -11.99 10.99 3.32
C GLU A 56 -12.34 11.43 4.76
N GLY A 57 -12.79 10.49 5.60
CA GLY A 57 -13.04 10.70 7.01
C GLY A 57 -11.78 11.08 7.80
N GLU A 58 -10.63 10.46 7.52
CA GLU A 58 -9.34 10.87 8.08
C GLU A 58 -8.97 12.30 7.62
N ALA A 59 -9.11 12.56 6.32
CA ALA A 59 -8.73 13.83 5.71
C ALA A 59 -9.56 15.02 6.20
N TRP A 60 -10.88 14.88 6.19
CA TRP A 60 -11.81 16.00 6.35
C TRP A 60 -12.94 15.74 7.34
N GLY A 61 -12.94 14.60 8.02
CA GLY A 61 -13.95 14.26 9.02
C GLY A 61 -14.05 15.31 10.11
N GLU A 62 -15.25 15.43 10.66
CA GLU A 62 -15.51 16.34 11.77
C GLU A 62 -14.89 15.80 13.06
N ILE A 63 -14.13 16.64 13.75
CA ILE A 63 -13.63 16.34 15.09
C ILE A 63 -14.60 16.93 16.11
N ASP A 64 -15.08 16.09 17.02
CA ASP A 64 -16.00 16.49 18.09
C ASP A 64 -15.50 17.76 18.82
N PRO A 65 -16.35 18.78 19.04
CA PRO A 65 -15.97 20.02 19.71
C PRO A 65 -15.28 19.82 21.06
N ARG A 66 -15.60 18.74 21.79
CA ARG A 66 -14.91 18.37 23.04
C ARG A 66 -13.44 18.04 22.79
N PHE A 67 -13.10 17.36 21.71
CA PHE A 67 -11.71 17.08 21.35
C PHE A 67 -11.01 18.31 20.75
N ARG A 68 -11.74 19.18 20.06
CA ARG A 68 -11.22 20.48 19.59
C ARG A 68 -10.65 21.31 20.74
N LEU A 69 -11.27 21.29 21.93
CA LEU A 69 -10.76 21.95 23.14
C LEU A 69 -9.32 21.52 23.49
N TYR A 70 -8.95 20.28 23.19
CA TYR A 70 -7.63 19.71 23.44
C TYR A 70 -6.71 19.77 22.22
N GLY A 71 -7.11 20.54 21.19
CA GLY A 71 -6.32 20.78 19.99
C GLY A 71 -6.30 19.61 19.00
N PHE A 72 -7.25 18.69 19.07
CA PHE A 72 -7.40 17.65 18.04
C PHE A 72 -7.86 18.24 16.71
N VAL A 73 -7.34 17.67 15.63
CA VAL A 73 -7.54 18.10 14.24
C VAL A 73 -7.68 16.88 13.34
N ASN A 74 -8.34 17.06 12.19
CA ASN A 74 -8.27 16.07 11.11
C ASN A 74 -6.92 16.17 10.38
N ASP A 75 -6.66 15.24 9.47
CA ASP A 75 -5.36 15.16 8.83
C ASP A 75 -5.08 16.36 7.92
N ALA A 76 -6.07 16.90 7.19
CA ALA A 76 -5.86 18.08 6.35
C ALA A 76 -5.44 19.32 7.17
N GLU A 77 -6.08 19.54 8.33
CA GLU A 77 -5.72 20.61 9.26
C GLU A 77 -4.33 20.40 9.87
N PHE A 78 -3.98 19.16 10.24
CA PHE A 78 -2.64 18.82 10.75
C PHE A 78 -1.56 19.07 9.69
N ILE A 79 -1.80 18.61 8.46
CA ILE A 79 -0.91 18.82 7.32
C ILE A 79 -0.68 20.32 7.09
N ALA A 80 -1.75 21.12 7.07
CA ALA A 80 -1.64 22.57 6.91
C ALA A 80 -0.84 23.22 8.05
N ALA A 81 -1.07 22.81 9.30
CA ALA A 81 -0.36 23.32 10.46
C ALA A 81 1.14 22.97 10.43
N ALA A 82 1.50 21.75 10.05
CA ALA A 82 2.88 21.30 9.90
C ALA A 82 3.60 22.04 8.76
N GLN A 83 2.95 22.19 7.59
CA GLN A 83 3.52 22.90 6.45
C GLN A 83 3.72 24.39 6.73
N ALA A 84 2.81 25.03 7.48
CA ALA A 84 2.98 26.40 7.96
C ALA A 84 4.19 26.58 8.90
N ARG A 85 4.81 25.49 9.35
CA ARG A 85 6.06 25.45 10.13
C ARG A 85 7.25 24.90 9.33
N GLY A 86 7.08 24.70 8.01
CA GLY A 86 8.12 24.20 7.12
C GLY A 86 8.38 22.69 7.22
N ILE A 87 7.42 21.93 7.75
CA ILE A 87 7.51 20.47 7.86
C ILE A 87 6.70 19.84 6.72
N LYS A 88 7.38 19.06 5.86
CA LYS A 88 6.74 18.30 4.78
C LYS A 88 6.05 17.07 5.35
N VAL A 89 4.77 16.88 5.07
CA VAL A 89 4.00 15.71 5.52
C VAL A 89 3.72 14.80 4.32
N PHE A 90 4.14 13.55 4.39
CA PHE A 90 3.85 12.55 3.35
C PHE A 90 2.59 11.77 3.70
N GLY A 91 1.67 11.68 2.73
CA GLY A 91 0.58 10.72 2.76
C GLY A 91 1.11 9.33 2.42
N ILE A 92 0.64 8.32 3.14
CA ILE A 92 1.08 6.93 2.91
C ILE A 92 0.04 6.14 2.14
N VAL A 93 0.47 5.53 1.04
CA VAL A 93 -0.32 4.61 0.26
C VAL A 93 0.15 3.20 0.63
N PHE A 94 -0.61 2.50 1.46
CA PHE A 94 -0.35 1.10 1.81
C PHE A 94 -0.70 0.20 0.62
N GLU A 95 0.25 0.00 -0.28
CA GLU A 95 -0.02 -0.63 -1.58
C GLU A 95 -0.29 -2.14 -1.47
N VAL A 96 0.26 -2.82 -0.47
CA VAL A 96 0.11 -4.28 -0.31
C VAL A 96 -1.05 -4.67 0.59
N GLN A 97 -1.70 -3.73 1.28
CA GLN A 97 -2.62 -4.05 2.36
C GLN A 97 -4.07 -3.83 1.93
N GLY A 98 -4.90 -4.87 2.02
CA GLY A 98 -6.35 -4.80 1.85
C GLY A 98 -7.05 -5.29 3.10
N TRP A 99 -7.74 -4.39 3.80
CA TRP A 99 -8.19 -4.61 5.17
C TRP A 99 -9.69 -4.83 5.31
N GLU A 100 -10.02 -5.67 6.28
CA GLU A 100 -11.37 -5.93 6.76
C GLU A 100 -11.40 -5.93 8.28
N PHE A 101 -12.24 -5.06 8.84
CA PHE A 101 -12.37 -4.89 10.28
C PHE A 101 -13.77 -5.29 10.75
N PRO A 102 -13.88 -5.96 11.92
CA PRO A 102 -15.18 -6.20 12.51
C PRO A 102 -15.79 -4.88 12.98
N VAL A 103 -17.09 -4.71 12.80
CA VAL A 103 -17.84 -3.50 13.16
C VAL A 103 -19.10 -3.86 13.95
N GLU A 104 -19.55 -2.95 14.82
CA GLU A 104 -20.92 -2.95 15.33
C GLU A 104 -21.68 -1.72 14.84
N LEU A 105 -22.86 -1.94 14.30
CA LEU A 105 -23.75 -0.92 13.75
C LEU A 105 -25.04 -0.82 14.58
N ASN A 106 -25.68 0.35 14.53
CA ASN A 106 -27.05 0.47 15.02
C ASN A 106 -28.04 -0.25 14.07
N GLU A 107 -29.27 -0.47 14.53
CA GLU A 107 -30.31 -1.17 13.75
C GLU A 107 -30.60 -0.53 12.38
N ALA A 108 -30.44 0.79 12.27
CA ALA A 108 -30.70 1.53 11.04
C ALA A 108 -29.53 1.49 10.03
N GLU A 109 -28.37 0.92 10.41
CA GLU A 109 -27.11 0.92 9.65
C GLU A 109 -26.68 2.33 9.18
N ASP A 110 -26.95 3.36 9.99
CA ASP A 110 -26.54 4.74 9.73
C ASP A 110 -25.53 5.28 10.76
N ARG A 111 -25.12 4.44 11.70
CA ARG A 111 -24.12 4.78 12.70
C ARG A 111 -23.25 3.59 13.07
N ILE A 112 -21.94 3.81 13.04
CA ILE A 112 -20.94 2.90 13.62
C ILE A 112 -20.93 3.10 15.14
N LEU A 113 -21.13 2.02 15.88
CA LEU A 113 -21.09 1.97 17.34
C LEU A 113 -19.71 1.55 17.83
N SER A 114 -19.04 0.63 17.16
CA SER A 114 -17.64 0.25 17.43
C SER A 114 -17.01 -0.30 16.15
N LEU A 115 -15.68 -0.21 16.05
CA LEU A 115 -14.89 -0.72 14.93
C LEU A 115 -13.59 -1.32 15.49
N ASN A 116 -13.26 -2.53 15.05
CA ASN A 116 -12.12 -3.34 15.48
C ASN A 116 -12.16 -3.79 16.96
N GLU A 117 -12.40 -2.87 17.90
CA GLU A 117 -12.59 -3.15 19.32
C GLU A 117 -14.08 -3.17 19.68
N LEU A 118 -14.72 -4.31 19.40
CA LEU A 118 -16.16 -4.51 19.62
C LEU A 118 -16.56 -4.47 21.11
N ARG A 119 -17.80 -4.04 21.39
CA ARG A 119 -18.31 -3.84 22.77
C ARG A 119 -19.49 -4.75 23.13
N GLY A 120 -19.99 -5.54 22.19
CA GLY A 120 -21.22 -6.31 22.33
C GLY A 120 -22.47 -5.45 22.20
N GLU A 121 -22.38 -4.27 21.59
CA GLU A 121 -23.49 -3.32 21.44
C GLU A 121 -23.86 -3.15 19.96
N GLY A 122 -25.03 -3.63 19.55
CA GLY A 122 -25.55 -3.45 18.19
C GLY A 122 -25.45 -4.70 17.31
N HIS A 123 -25.63 -4.51 16.00
CA HIS A 123 -25.51 -5.54 14.99
C HIS A 123 -24.04 -5.68 14.55
N ARG A 124 -23.48 -6.89 14.67
CA ARG A 124 -22.10 -7.18 14.27
C ARG A 124 -22.01 -7.50 12.79
N ASP A 125 -21.05 -6.90 12.11
CA ASP A 125 -20.76 -7.15 10.69
C ASP A 125 -19.28 -6.84 10.38
N TRP A 126 -18.93 -6.71 9.10
CA TRP A 126 -17.63 -6.27 8.59
C TRP A 126 -17.69 -4.88 7.98
N LEU A 127 -16.54 -4.21 7.94
CA LEU A 127 -16.36 -2.91 7.32
C LEU A 127 -14.95 -2.81 6.72
N GLY A 128 -14.87 -2.94 5.40
CA GLY A 128 -13.61 -2.76 4.65
C GLY A 128 -13.81 -2.61 3.15
N LEU A 129 -12.81 -3.06 2.38
CA LEU A 129 -12.79 -2.94 0.93
C LEU A 129 -13.94 -3.68 0.27
N ARG A 130 -14.32 -4.85 0.80
CA ARG A 130 -15.42 -5.67 0.30
C ARG A 130 -16.73 -4.92 0.45
N GLU A 131 -17.09 -4.48 1.64
CA GLU A 131 -18.38 -3.79 1.87
C GLU A 131 -18.45 -2.44 1.15
N PHE A 132 -17.31 -1.75 0.99
CA PHE A 132 -17.21 -0.55 0.16
C PHE A 132 -17.52 -0.85 -1.31
N SER A 133 -16.84 -1.83 -1.91
CA SER A 133 -17.02 -2.16 -3.33
C SER A 133 -18.38 -2.76 -3.67
N GLN A 134 -19.09 -3.30 -2.67
CA GLN A 134 -20.45 -3.82 -2.80
C GLN A 134 -21.55 -2.80 -2.49
N ASP A 135 -21.20 -1.54 -2.15
CA ASP A 135 -22.14 -0.51 -1.70
C ASP A 135 -23.04 -0.97 -0.54
N ARG A 136 -22.51 -1.77 0.39
CA ARG A 136 -23.31 -2.46 1.42
C ARG A 136 -23.97 -1.49 2.43
N TYR A 137 -23.32 -0.37 2.74
CA TYR A 137 -23.76 0.59 3.76
C TYR A 137 -23.93 2.02 3.21
N PRO A 138 -24.94 2.27 2.36
CA PRO A 138 -25.09 3.55 1.64
C PRO A 138 -25.45 4.75 2.54
N LYS A 139 -25.81 4.51 3.81
CA LYS A 139 -26.05 5.58 4.80
C LYS A 139 -24.78 5.99 5.57
N LEU A 140 -23.77 5.11 5.59
CA LEU A 140 -22.48 5.37 6.23
C LEU A 140 -21.47 5.91 5.23
N TRP A 141 -21.43 5.31 4.04
CA TRP A 141 -20.41 5.54 3.04
C TRP A 141 -21.01 5.95 1.71
N LYS A 142 -20.30 6.85 1.03
CA LYS A 142 -20.48 7.13 -0.39
C LYS A 142 -20.33 5.85 -1.20
N SER A 143 -21.04 5.76 -2.32
CA SER A 143 -20.93 4.61 -3.23
C SER A 143 -19.54 4.58 -3.86
N HIS A 144 -19.03 3.39 -4.20
CA HIS A 144 -17.83 3.27 -5.02
C HIS A 144 -17.94 4.03 -6.34
N ARG A 145 -19.16 4.19 -6.87
CA ARG A 145 -19.43 4.97 -8.10
C ARG A 145 -19.22 6.47 -7.94
N ASP A 146 -19.22 6.99 -6.71
CA ASP A 146 -18.85 8.39 -6.47
C ASP A 146 -17.34 8.63 -6.74
N TYR A 147 -16.52 7.57 -6.67
CA TYR A 147 -15.09 7.60 -6.95
C TYR A 147 -14.74 7.07 -8.34
N PHE A 148 -15.55 6.13 -8.84
CA PHE A 148 -15.40 5.49 -10.15
C PHE A 148 -16.76 5.54 -10.90
N PRO A 149 -17.11 6.67 -11.54
CA PRO A 149 -18.44 6.86 -12.13
C PRO A 149 -18.86 5.81 -13.15
N ASP A 150 -17.90 5.33 -13.94
CA ASP A 150 -18.09 4.27 -14.94
C ASP A 150 -17.97 2.86 -14.36
N GLY A 151 -17.75 2.75 -13.05
CA GLY A 151 -17.39 1.51 -12.36
C GLY A 151 -15.93 1.13 -12.54
N LEU A 152 -15.58 -0.05 -12.05
CA LEU A 152 -14.28 -0.67 -12.22
C LEU A 152 -14.42 -1.90 -13.13
N THR A 153 -13.46 -2.10 -14.02
CA THR A 153 -13.44 -3.23 -14.96
C THR A 153 -12.10 -3.93 -14.88
N ASN A 154 -12.12 -5.26 -14.75
CA ASN A 154 -10.91 -6.05 -14.65
C ASN A 154 -10.23 -6.28 -16.01
N SER A 155 -9.11 -6.98 -16.00
CA SER A 155 -8.31 -7.27 -17.20
C SER A 155 -9.03 -8.13 -18.25
N ASP A 156 -10.11 -8.81 -17.87
CA ASP A 156 -10.96 -9.62 -18.77
C ASP A 156 -12.14 -8.83 -19.34
N GLY A 157 -12.29 -7.55 -18.96
CA GLY A 157 -13.40 -6.70 -19.40
C GLY A 157 -14.67 -6.87 -18.55
N GLU A 158 -14.56 -7.53 -17.39
CA GLU A 158 -15.71 -7.79 -16.52
C GLU A 158 -15.84 -6.71 -15.43
N PRO A 159 -17.07 -6.32 -15.05
CA PRO A 159 -17.28 -5.41 -13.93
C PRO A 159 -16.78 -6.00 -12.60
N VAL A 160 -16.12 -5.17 -11.79
CA VAL A 160 -15.65 -5.56 -10.45
C VAL A 160 -16.68 -5.14 -9.41
N THR A 161 -17.10 -6.10 -8.59
CA THR A 161 -18.06 -5.89 -7.48
C THR A 161 -17.47 -6.20 -6.10
N ASP A 162 -16.29 -6.80 -6.06
CA ASP A 162 -15.57 -7.12 -4.83
C ASP A 162 -14.08 -6.84 -5.05
N LEU A 163 -13.61 -5.71 -4.53
CA LEU A 163 -12.21 -5.30 -4.67
C LEU A 163 -11.25 -6.29 -4.00
N MET A 164 -11.66 -6.87 -2.87
CA MET A 164 -10.79 -7.75 -2.11
C MET A 164 -10.61 -9.09 -2.83
N GLU A 165 -11.67 -9.64 -3.41
CA GLU A 165 -11.61 -10.89 -4.18
C GLU A 165 -10.83 -10.71 -5.50
N GLU A 166 -11.08 -9.62 -6.24
CA GLU A 166 -10.45 -9.35 -7.54
C GLU A 166 -8.96 -9.03 -7.41
N CYS A 167 -8.58 -8.21 -6.43
CA CYS A 167 -7.25 -7.61 -6.39
C CYS A 167 -6.25 -8.31 -5.46
N CYS A 168 -6.67 -9.31 -4.67
CA CYS A 168 -5.76 -9.99 -3.77
C CYS A 168 -4.74 -10.87 -4.52
N SER A 169 -3.52 -10.90 -3.98
CA SER A 169 -2.51 -11.87 -4.38
C SER A 169 -2.94 -13.27 -3.95
N ARG A 170 -2.71 -14.25 -4.81
CA ARG A 170 -3.06 -15.66 -4.57
C ARG A 170 -1.84 -16.54 -4.69
N ASP A 171 -1.72 -17.51 -3.80
CA ASP A 171 -0.67 -18.52 -3.90
C ASP A 171 -0.90 -19.46 -5.11
N ILE A 172 0.03 -20.39 -5.33
CA ILE A 172 -0.03 -21.34 -6.44
C ILE A 172 -1.28 -22.23 -6.44
N HIS A 173 -1.98 -22.35 -5.30
CA HIS A 173 -3.22 -23.13 -5.16
C HIS A 173 -4.48 -22.25 -5.25
N GLY A 174 -4.33 -20.96 -5.57
CA GLY A 174 -5.43 -20.00 -5.69
C GLY A 174 -5.93 -19.44 -4.36
N VAL A 175 -5.23 -19.70 -3.26
CA VAL A 175 -5.63 -19.22 -1.92
C VAL A 175 -5.14 -17.78 -1.72
N PRO A 176 -5.99 -16.85 -1.26
CA PRO A 176 -5.56 -15.49 -0.92
C PRO A 176 -4.40 -15.48 0.08
N CYS A 177 -3.38 -14.67 -0.20
CA CYS A 177 -2.22 -14.50 0.66
C CYS A 177 -2.51 -13.45 1.73
N HIS A 178 -2.35 -13.80 3.02
CA HIS A 178 -2.54 -12.90 4.15
C HIS A 178 -1.29 -12.10 4.51
N ALA A 179 -1.49 -10.84 4.90
CA ALA A 179 -0.45 -9.98 5.44
C ALA A 179 -0.31 -10.13 6.96
N HIS A 180 0.01 -11.34 7.42
CA HIS A 180 0.04 -11.66 8.86
C HIS A 180 1.00 -10.80 9.72
N TRP A 181 1.94 -10.06 9.12
CA TRP A 181 2.87 -9.22 9.88
C TRP A 181 2.22 -7.95 10.44
N VAL A 182 1.11 -7.50 9.84
CA VAL A 182 0.35 -6.34 10.30
C VAL A 182 -0.92 -6.73 11.09
N GLU A 183 -1.35 -7.98 10.99
CA GLU A 183 -2.50 -8.48 11.75
C GLU A 183 -2.16 -8.64 13.24
N CYS A 184 -2.99 -8.05 14.11
CA CYS A 184 -2.93 -8.32 15.55
C CYS A 184 -3.50 -9.72 15.87
N PRO A 185 -2.71 -10.62 16.49
CA PRO A 185 -3.08 -12.03 16.65
C PRO A 185 -4.22 -12.29 17.65
N ASP A 186 -4.57 -11.30 18.47
CA ASP A 186 -5.66 -11.33 19.46
C ASP A 186 -6.90 -10.55 19.00
N ARG A 187 -6.97 -10.18 17.73
CA ARG A 187 -8.09 -9.47 17.09
C ARG A 187 -8.60 -10.26 15.89
N GLU A 188 -9.84 -10.00 15.49
CA GLU A 188 -10.54 -10.75 14.43
C GLU A 188 -10.37 -10.14 13.03
N HIS A 189 -9.89 -8.90 12.95
CA HIS A 189 -9.54 -8.26 11.68
C HIS A 189 -8.62 -9.14 10.81
N TYR A 190 -8.63 -8.90 9.51
CA TYR A 190 -7.71 -9.57 8.61
C TYR A 190 -7.27 -8.63 7.49
N CYS A 191 -6.08 -8.92 6.96
CA CYS A 191 -5.48 -8.18 5.88
C CYS A 191 -5.03 -9.16 4.80
N TYR A 192 -5.57 -9.02 3.60
CA TYR A 192 -5.00 -9.68 2.44
C TYR A 192 -3.89 -8.85 1.83
N THR A 193 -2.96 -9.55 1.19
CA THR A 193 -1.96 -8.93 0.34
C THR A 193 -2.59 -8.58 -1.01
N MET A 194 -2.48 -7.33 -1.43
CA MET A 194 -3.03 -6.81 -2.68
C MET A 194 -1.96 -6.78 -3.78
N ASP A 195 -2.36 -6.95 -5.04
CA ASP A 195 -1.44 -7.09 -6.16
C ASP A 195 -1.43 -5.85 -7.07
N ARG A 196 -0.32 -5.11 -7.11
CA ARG A 196 -0.15 -3.96 -8.03
C ARG A 196 -0.07 -4.38 -9.50
N ASN A 197 0.21 -5.65 -9.81
CA ASN A 197 0.09 -6.13 -11.18
C ASN A 197 -1.38 -6.13 -11.65
N ASN A 198 -2.36 -6.17 -10.73
CA ASN A 198 -3.78 -6.03 -11.06
C ASN A 198 -4.11 -4.56 -11.43
N PRO A 199 -4.70 -4.30 -12.61
CA PRO A 199 -5.01 -2.94 -13.05
C PRO A 199 -6.08 -2.23 -12.22
N VAL A 200 -7.05 -2.98 -11.68
CA VAL A 200 -8.12 -2.43 -10.83
C VAL A 200 -7.53 -1.91 -9.53
N TRP A 201 -6.60 -2.66 -8.93
CA TRP A 201 -5.89 -2.20 -7.74
C TRP A 201 -5.12 -0.92 -8.00
N ARG A 202 -4.43 -0.80 -9.15
CA ARG A 202 -3.74 0.45 -9.52
C ARG A 202 -4.71 1.63 -9.65
N GLU A 203 -5.87 1.45 -10.25
CA GLU A 203 -6.89 2.52 -10.31
C GLU A 203 -7.41 2.91 -8.92
N TYR A 204 -7.51 1.94 -8.02
CA TYR A 204 -7.87 2.19 -6.62
C TYR A 204 -6.78 2.97 -5.87
N LEU A 205 -5.51 2.57 -6.00
CA LEU A 205 -4.36 3.30 -5.41
C LEU A 205 -4.28 4.74 -5.94
N LYS A 206 -4.56 4.96 -7.22
CA LYS A 206 -4.68 6.31 -7.80
C LYS A 206 -5.76 7.12 -7.10
N ALA A 207 -6.88 6.52 -6.68
CA ALA A 207 -7.93 7.20 -5.93
C ALA A 207 -7.47 7.64 -4.53
N ILE A 208 -6.71 6.78 -3.83
CA ILE A 208 -6.06 7.14 -2.57
C ILE A 208 -5.14 8.35 -2.76
N ILE A 209 -4.27 8.30 -3.78
CA ILE A 209 -3.35 9.39 -4.13
C ILE A 209 -4.10 10.71 -4.38
N ARG A 210 -5.24 10.66 -5.09
CA ARG A 210 -6.07 11.85 -5.34
C ARG A 210 -6.54 12.49 -4.03
N ILE A 211 -7.11 11.69 -3.13
CA ILE A 211 -7.61 12.15 -1.84
C ILE A 211 -6.47 12.75 -1.01
N GLN A 212 -5.31 12.09 -0.96
CA GLN A 212 -4.15 12.58 -0.22
C GLN A 212 -3.64 13.93 -0.74
N ILE A 213 -3.52 14.06 -2.06
CA ILE A 213 -3.10 15.32 -2.69
C ILE A 213 -4.14 16.42 -2.46
N ASP A 214 -5.43 16.12 -2.54
CA ASP A 214 -6.48 17.10 -2.29
C ASP A 214 -6.53 17.51 -0.80
N ALA A 215 -6.16 16.61 0.11
CA ALA A 215 -6.04 16.89 1.56
C ALA A 215 -4.81 17.75 1.91
N GLY A 216 -3.90 17.96 0.95
CA GLY A 216 -2.82 18.93 1.07
C GLY A 216 -1.44 18.35 1.37
N VAL A 217 -1.20 17.03 1.28
CA VAL A 217 0.12 16.43 1.57
C VAL A 217 1.24 17.09 0.75
N ALA A 218 2.46 17.14 1.30
CA ALA A 218 3.64 17.65 0.60
C ALA A 218 4.31 16.57 -0.26
N GLY A 219 3.99 15.30 -0.01
CA GLY A 219 4.47 14.18 -0.80
C GLY A 219 3.64 12.92 -0.65
N ILE A 220 3.89 11.96 -1.53
CA ILE A 220 3.29 10.64 -1.53
C ILE A 220 4.38 9.62 -1.22
N GLN A 221 4.10 8.75 -0.26
CA GLN A 221 4.92 7.59 0.07
C GLN A 221 4.19 6.32 -0.35
N LEU A 222 4.78 5.58 -1.27
CA LEU A 222 4.31 4.28 -1.73
C LEU A 222 4.91 3.17 -0.84
N ASP A 223 4.11 2.60 0.06
CA ASP A 223 4.59 1.57 0.99
C ASP A 223 4.71 0.20 0.32
N GLU A 224 5.63 -0.63 0.84
CA GLU A 224 6.00 -1.93 0.27
C GLU A 224 6.25 -1.88 -1.24
N ALA A 225 7.12 -0.95 -1.64
CA ALA A 225 7.36 -0.55 -3.03
C ALA A 225 7.75 -1.70 -3.97
N GLU A 226 8.11 -2.88 -3.46
CA GLU A 226 8.43 -4.08 -4.23
C GLU A 226 7.24 -5.03 -4.51
N LEU A 227 5.99 -4.68 -4.18
CA LEU A 227 4.85 -5.59 -4.42
C LEU A 227 4.65 -5.94 -5.91
N PRO A 228 4.32 -7.21 -6.24
CA PRO A 228 3.96 -8.29 -5.32
C PRO A 228 5.13 -9.17 -4.85
N LEU A 229 6.40 -8.76 -4.99
CA LEU A 229 7.55 -9.59 -4.59
C LEU A 229 7.51 -9.97 -3.11
N THR A 230 6.98 -9.10 -2.26
CA THR A 230 6.73 -9.34 -0.82
C THR A 230 5.93 -10.63 -0.58
N THR A 231 5.04 -11.01 -1.50
CA THR A 231 4.23 -12.24 -1.40
C THR A 231 5.04 -13.53 -1.54
N LEU A 232 6.32 -13.47 -1.93
CA LEU A 232 7.20 -14.65 -1.95
C LEU A 232 7.31 -15.33 -0.58
N GLN A 233 7.12 -14.57 0.51
CA GLN A 233 7.05 -15.14 1.87
C GLN A 233 5.83 -16.05 2.10
N TYR A 234 4.82 -15.96 1.23
CA TYR A 234 3.59 -16.78 1.24
C TYR A 234 3.47 -17.73 0.05
N GLY A 235 4.51 -17.83 -0.78
CA GLY A 235 4.49 -18.67 -1.99
C GLY A 235 4.27 -17.91 -3.29
N GLY A 236 4.47 -16.58 -3.30
CA GLY A 236 4.37 -15.74 -4.50
C GLY A 236 2.94 -15.41 -4.90
N CYS A 237 2.79 -14.65 -6.00
CA CYS A 237 1.50 -14.32 -6.58
C CYS A 237 1.30 -15.03 -7.92
N PHE A 238 0.25 -15.84 -7.98
CA PHE A 238 -0.24 -16.62 -9.12
C PHE A 238 -1.66 -16.20 -9.51
N CYS A 239 -2.08 -14.98 -9.17
CA CYS A 239 -3.34 -14.42 -9.64
C CYS A 239 -3.39 -14.34 -11.18
N LYS A 240 -4.60 -14.22 -11.74
CA LYS A 240 -4.83 -14.20 -13.20
C LYS A 240 -4.01 -13.14 -13.93
N ASP A 241 -3.83 -11.96 -13.32
CA ASP A 241 -3.07 -10.85 -13.92
C ASP A 241 -1.58 -11.12 -13.94
N CYS A 242 -1.02 -11.63 -12.83
CA CYS A 242 0.39 -12.05 -12.78
C CYS A 242 0.68 -13.14 -13.82
N MET A 243 -0.22 -14.12 -13.96
CA MET A 243 -0.05 -15.24 -14.88
C MET A 243 -0.18 -14.81 -16.35
N THR A 244 -1.14 -13.92 -16.64
CA THR A 244 -1.25 -13.31 -17.97
C THR A 244 -0.01 -12.50 -18.33
N GLN A 245 0.53 -11.73 -17.37
CA GLN A 245 1.68 -10.88 -17.61
C GLN A 245 2.99 -11.66 -17.74
N ILE A 246 3.24 -12.71 -16.94
CA ILE A 246 4.44 -13.53 -17.12
C ILE A 246 4.39 -14.29 -18.46
N ARG A 247 3.21 -14.77 -18.88
CA ARG A 247 3.04 -15.37 -20.21
C ARG A 247 3.43 -14.39 -21.31
N ALA A 248 2.90 -13.16 -21.25
CA ALA A 248 3.23 -12.12 -22.23
C ALA A 248 4.73 -11.77 -22.20
N TRP A 249 5.33 -11.69 -21.01
CA TRP A 249 6.76 -11.43 -20.84
C TRP A 249 7.61 -12.56 -21.46
N LEU A 250 7.29 -13.83 -21.20
CA LEU A 250 7.98 -14.99 -21.79
C LEU A 250 7.88 -14.99 -23.32
N GLN A 251 6.71 -14.66 -23.89
CA GLN A 251 6.51 -14.55 -25.33
C GLN A 251 7.30 -13.40 -25.96
N SER A 252 7.63 -12.36 -25.20
CA SER A 252 8.41 -11.22 -25.66
C SER A 252 9.93 -11.45 -25.64
N LEU A 253 10.40 -12.54 -25.02
CA LEU A 253 11.82 -12.80 -24.91
C LEU A 253 12.44 -13.11 -26.27
N PRO A 254 13.65 -12.58 -26.55
CA PRO A 254 14.45 -13.04 -27.68
C PRO A 254 14.66 -14.56 -27.64
N ALA A 255 14.72 -15.21 -28.80
CA ALA A 255 14.78 -16.67 -28.90
C ALA A 255 15.96 -17.31 -28.14
N ASP A 256 17.08 -16.59 -28.03
CA ASP A 256 18.27 -16.99 -27.28
C ASP A 256 18.16 -16.79 -25.76
N GLN A 257 17.12 -16.10 -25.30
CA GLN A 257 16.80 -15.86 -23.89
C GLN A 257 15.61 -16.68 -23.38
N VAL A 258 14.89 -17.37 -24.27
CA VAL A 258 13.81 -18.28 -23.87
C VAL A 258 14.41 -19.43 -23.04
N PRO A 259 13.95 -19.63 -21.79
CA PRO A 259 14.44 -20.70 -20.93
C PRO A 259 14.33 -22.08 -21.59
N THR A 260 15.36 -22.92 -21.42
CA THR A 260 15.39 -24.27 -22.00
C THR A 260 14.25 -25.16 -21.54
N ASP A 261 13.77 -24.97 -20.31
CA ASP A 261 12.63 -25.70 -19.74
C ASP A 261 11.32 -25.45 -20.49
N LEU A 262 11.24 -24.38 -21.31
CA LEU A 262 10.09 -24.05 -22.13
C LEU A 262 10.21 -24.55 -23.58
N GLN A 263 11.30 -25.23 -23.95
CA GLN A 263 11.42 -25.80 -25.30
C GLN A 263 10.27 -26.76 -25.61
N GLY A 264 9.55 -26.51 -26.70
CA GLY A 264 8.38 -27.30 -27.10
C GLY A 264 7.10 -27.03 -26.29
N THR A 265 7.15 -26.13 -25.30
CA THR A 265 5.95 -25.68 -24.57
C THR A 265 5.19 -24.65 -25.42
N ASN A 266 3.90 -24.86 -25.62
CA ASN A 266 3.05 -23.83 -26.22
C ASN A 266 2.82 -22.72 -25.20
N LEU A 267 3.26 -21.50 -25.51
CA LEU A 267 3.03 -20.34 -24.65
C LEU A 267 1.62 -19.76 -24.80
N GLU A 268 0.86 -20.15 -25.83
CA GLU A 268 -0.55 -19.82 -25.95
C GLU A 268 -1.34 -20.54 -24.85
N GLY A 269 -1.92 -19.78 -23.92
CA GLY A 269 -2.62 -20.34 -22.75
C GLY A 269 -1.70 -20.74 -21.58
N PHE A 270 -0.38 -20.51 -21.66
CA PHE A 270 0.54 -20.89 -20.58
C PHE A 270 0.20 -20.22 -19.23
N HIS A 271 0.05 -21.04 -18.19
CA HIS A 271 -0.13 -20.62 -16.82
C HIS A 271 0.99 -21.21 -15.96
N TYR A 272 1.86 -20.35 -15.42
CA TYR A 272 3.09 -20.80 -14.74
C TYR A 272 2.82 -21.68 -13.51
N GLY A 273 1.80 -21.34 -12.69
CA GLY A 273 1.42 -22.12 -11.51
C GLY A 273 0.95 -23.54 -11.84
N GLU A 274 -0.06 -23.68 -12.69
CA GLU A 274 -0.54 -24.98 -13.20
C GLU A 274 0.60 -25.80 -13.82
N TRP A 275 1.44 -25.17 -14.65
CA TRP A 275 2.57 -25.83 -15.30
C TRP A 275 3.58 -26.41 -14.30
N LEU A 276 3.82 -25.72 -13.17
CA LEU A 276 4.64 -26.22 -12.07
C LEU A 276 3.98 -27.38 -11.32
N LEU A 277 2.69 -27.25 -10.98
CA LEU A 277 1.93 -28.28 -10.25
C LEU A 277 1.86 -29.59 -11.04
N GLU A 278 1.63 -29.54 -12.35
CA GLU A 278 1.65 -30.71 -13.24
C GLU A 278 2.98 -31.47 -13.22
N ARG A 279 4.07 -30.79 -12.89
CA ARG A 279 5.43 -31.34 -12.81
C ARG A 279 5.83 -31.72 -11.40
N GLY A 280 4.89 -31.63 -10.44
CA GLY A 280 5.11 -32.00 -9.05
C GLY A 280 5.87 -30.95 -8.24
N TYR A 281 5.91 -29.69 -8.70
CA TYR A 281 6.48 -28.58 -7.95
C TYR A 281 5.41 -27.80 -7.20
N ASP A 282 5.68 -27.46 -5.93
CA ASP A 282 4.86 -26.56 -5.12
C ASP A 282 5.69 -25.32 -4.76
N PHE A 283 5.28 -24.15 -5.24
CA PHE A 283 6.00 -22.89 -5.02
C PHE A 283 5.95 -22.38 -3.57
N LYS A 284 5.17 -23.01 -2.69
CA LYS A 284 5.18 -22.73 -1.25
C LYS A 284 6.39 -23.32 -0.53
N SER A 285 7.11 -24.26 -1.16
CA SER A 285 8.30 -24.90 -0.57
C SER A 285 9.41 -25.07 -1.60
N ASN A 286 10.68 -24.86 -1.20
CA ASN A 286 11.83 -24.99 -2.11
C ASN A 286 11.66 -24.21 -3.44
N ARG A 287 10.99 -23.04 -3.41
CA ARG A 287 10.62 -22.26 -4.59
C ARG A 287 11.81 -21.93 -5.49
N GLU A 288 12.99 -21.71 -4.90
CA GLU A 288 14.23 -21.40 -5.61
C GLU A 288 14.70 -22.55 -6.52
N MET A 289 14.21 -23.78 -6.27
CA MET A 289 14.50 -24.98 -7.06
C MET A 289 13.46 -25.24 -8.15
N THR A 290 12.37 -24.48 -8.19
CA THR A 290 11.34 -24.64 -9.22
C THR A 290 11.86 -24.17 -10.57
N PRO A 291 11.53 -24.85 -11.68
CA PRO A 291 11.92 -24.38 -12.99
C PRO A 291 11.38 -22.97 -13.24
N LEU A 292 12.16 -22.15 -13.95
CA LEU A 292 11.86 -20.74 -14.26
C LEU A 292 11.80 -19.79 -13.05
N PHE A 293 12.16 -20.19 -11.82
CA PHE A 293 12.12 -19.31 -10.64
C PHE A 293 12.78 -17.94 -10.92
N TRP A 294 14.02 -17.94 -11.42
CA TRP A 294 14.72 -16.69 -11.71
C TRP A 294 14.13 -15.90 -12.88
N SER A 295 13.44 -16.55 -13.81
CA SER A 295 12.68 -15.88 -14.86
C SER A 295 11.44 -15.19 -14.28
N TYR A 296 10.73 -15.85 -13.37
CA TYR A 296 9.63 -15.26 -12.62
C TYR A 296 10.07 -14.04 -11.80
N ILE A 297 11.22 -14.13 -11.10
CA ILE A 297 11.78 -12.98 -10.36
C ILE A 297 12.14 -11.81 -11.28
N ARG A 298 12.73 -12.07 -12.46
CA ARG A 298 13.05 -11.01 -13.44
C ARG A 298 11.79 -10.36 -14.01
N PHE A 299 10.78 -11.17 -14.32
CA PHE A 299 9.46 -10.68 -14.72
C PHE A 299 8.90 -9.75 -13.63
N GLN A 300 8.84 -10.22 -12.37
CA GLN A 300 8.29 -9.42 -11.27
C GLN A 300 9.04 -8.10 -11.11
N ARG A 301 10.38 -8.10 -11.06
CA ARG A 301 11.18 -6.86 -10.98
C ARG A 301 10.89 -5.89 -12.14
N THR A 302 10.66 -6.41 -13.34
CA THR A 302 10.31 -5.60 -14.52
C THR A 302 8.93 -4.98 -14.35
N ALA A 303 7.92 -5.77 -13.95
CA ALA A 303 6.56 -5.32 -13.74
C ALA A 303 6.46 -4.29 -12.59
N ILE A 304 7.13 -4.56 -11.47
CA ILE A 304 7.27 -3.67 -10.31
C ILE A 304 7.82 -2.31 -10.75
N THR A 305 8.94 -2.30 -11.47
CA THR A 305 9.56 -1.04 -11.93
C THR A 305 8.60 -0.23 -12.80
N ARG A 306 7.92 -0.88 -13.75
CA ARG A 306 6.94 -0.24 -14.63
C ARG A 306 5.77 0.36 -13.85
N TYR A 307 5.17 -0.39 -12.93
CA TYR A 307 3.97 0.05 -12.24
C TYR A 307 4.25 0.99 -11.07
N PHE A 308 5.41 0.88 -10.43
CA PHE A 308 5.88 1.91 -9.50
C PHE A 308 6.01 3.25 -10.23
N LYS A 309 6.65 3.26 -11.40
CA LYS A 309 6.71 4.44 -12.27
C LYS A 309 5.32 4.98 -12.63
N GLU A 310 4.38 4.10 -12.99
CA GLU A 310 3.00 4.51 -13.29
C GLU A 310 2.37 5.28 -12.10
N MET A 311 2.57 4.81 -10.86
CA MET A 311 2.03 5.48 -9.67
C MET A 311 2.73 6.82 -9.40
N THR A 312 4.06 6.89 -9.53
CA THR A 312 4.79 8.14 -9.28
C THR A 312 4.50 9.20 -10.35
N ASP A 313 4.40 8.80 -11.63
CA ASP A 313 4.00 9.68 -12.72
C ASP A 313 2.57 10.19 -12.52
N TYR A 314 1.65 9.32 -12.09
CA TYR A 314 0.27 9.70 -11.79
C TYR A 314 0.20 10.72 -10.65
N ALA A 315 0.88 10.47 -9.53
CA ALA A 315 0.90 11.37 -8.38
C ALA A 315 1.39 12.78 -8.77
N ARG A 316 2.49 12.85 -9.53
CA ARG A 316 3.02 14.13 -10.02
C ARG A 316 2.06 14.83 -10.98
N SER A 317 1.46 14.08 -11.91
CA SER A 317 0.53 14.62 -12.91
C SER A 317 -0.72 15.19 -12.23
N TYR A 318 -1.34 14.44 -11.32
CA TYR A 318 -2.53 14.89 -10.58
C TYR A 318 -2.21 16.09 -9.69
N ALA A 319 -1.06 16.10 -9.00
CA ALA A 319 -0.64 17.27 -8.22
C ALA A 319 -0.50 18.52 -9.10
N ALA A 320 0.10 18.39 -10.29
CA ALA A 320 0.25 19.49 -11.24
C ALA A 320 -1.11 20.01 -11.74
N GLU A 321 -2.09 19.13 -12.00
CA GLU A 321 -3.48 19.50 -12.33
C GLU A 321 -4.15 20.30 -11.20
N ARG A 322 -3.78 20.04 -9.95
CA ARG A 322 -4.19 20.82 -8.76
C ARG A 322 -3.35 22.07 -8.52
N GLY A 323 -2.40 22.39 -9.40
CA GLY A 323 -1.50 23.54 -9.24
C GLY A 323 -0.50 23.38 -8.10
N ARG A 324 -0.17 22.13 -7.73
CA ARG A 324 0.75 21.78 -6.65
C ARG A 324 1.99 21.09 -7.20
N THR A 325 3.09 21.20 -6.48
CA THR A 325 4.27 20.35 -6.66
C THR A 325 4.44 19.54 -5.39
N ILE A 326 4.62 18.23 -5.55
CA ILE A 326 4.81 17.29 -4.46
C ILE A 326 6.10 16.49 -4.67
N GLU A 327 6.63 15.94 -3.59
CA GLU A 327 7.69 14.93 -3.63
C GLU A 327 7.07 13.52 -3.67
N VAL A 328 7.77 12.55 -4.25
CA VAL A 328 7.36 11.15 -4.24
C VAL A 328 8.49 10.28 -3.69
N SER A 329 8.13 9.31 -2.86
CA SER A 329 9.03 8.29 -2.32
C SER A 329 8.33 6.92 -2.30
N GLY A 330 9.10 5.88 -2.02
CA GLY A 330 8.59 4.59 -1.55
C GLY A 330 9.20 4.21 -0.21
N ASN A 331 8.69 3.14 0.40
CA ASN A 331 9.39 2.42 1.45
C ASN A 331 10.49 1.54 0.84
N PHE A 332 11.75 1.81 1.20
CA PHE A 332 12.91 1.03 0.77
C PHE A 332 13.41 0.13 1.90
N PHE A 333 12.70 -0.96 2.19
CA PHE A 333 13.03 -1.90 3.26
C PHE A 333 14.45 -2.45 3.14
N ASN A 334 15.27 -2.20 4.15
CA ASN A 334 16.74 -2.39 4.23
C ASN A 334 17.52 -1.87 3.01
N CYS A 335 16.86 -1.11 2.13
CA CYS A 335 17.32 -0.72 0.80
C CYS A 335 17.89 -1.91 0.01
N LEU A 336 17.16 -3.04 0.03
CA LEU A 336 17.55 -4.24 -0.69
C LEU A 336 17.67 -3.99 -2.21
N ASP A 337 18.44 -4.82 -2.91
CA ASP A 337 18.80 -4.61 -4.31
C ASP A 337 17.59 -4.60 -5.25
N GLN A 338 16.48 -5.26 -4.89
CA GLN A 338 15.27 -5.22 -5.71
C GLN A 338 14.71 -3.81 -5.91
N HIS A 339 14.96 -2.90 -4.95
CA HIS A 339 14.46 -1.53 -5.01
C HIS A 339 15.33 -0.59 -5.86
N TYR A 340 16.55 -1.01 -6.24
CA TYR A 340 17.49 -0.11 -6.92
C TYR A 340 16.94 0.42 -8.25
N ALA A 341 16.12 -0.38 -8.95
CA ALA A 341 15.46 0.05 -10.18
C ALA A 341 14.34 1.09 -9.95
N LEU A 342 13.87 1.25 -8.71
CA LEU A 342 12.83 2.21 -8.33
C LEU A 342 13.42 3.55 -7.90
N GLU A 343 14.69 3.55 -7.49
CA GLU A 343 15.41 4.75 -7.05
C GLU A 343 15.26 5.92 -8.04
N PRO A 344 15.38 5.76 -9.37
CA PRO A 344 15.25 6.88 -10.30
C PRO A 344 13.91 7.60 -10.24
N GLU A 345 12.84 6.92 -9.82
CA GLU A 345 11.46 7.43 -9.85
C GLU A 345 11.07 8.23 -8.59
N VAL A 346 11.95 8.29 -7.58
CA VAL A 346 11.69 8.99 -6.31
C VAL A 346 12.58 10.21 -6.10
N ASP A 347 12.10 11.18 -5.32
CA ASP A 347 12.78 12.45 -5.02
C ASP A 347 13.69 12.35 -3.78
N LEU A 348 13.40 11.40 -2.90
CA LEU A 348 14.14 11.07 -1.69
C LEU A 348 13.96 9.58 -1.35
N ILE A 349 14.86 9.05 -0.53
CA ILE A 349 14.84 7.65 -0.11
C ILE A 349 14.38 7.56 1.34
N MET A 350 13.21 6.96 1.55
CA MET A 350 12.69 6.66 2.89
C MET A 350 13.00 5.20 3.23
N THR A 351 13.69 4.98 4.34
CA THR A 351 14.18 3.65 4.70
C THR A 351 13.45 3.09 5.90
N GLU A 352 12.97 1.87 5.77
CA GLU A 352 12.67 0.98 6.88
C GLU A 352 13.84 0.00 7.09
N MET A 353 14.24 -0.26 8.32
CA MET A 353 15.32 -1.17 8.68
C MET A 353 14.84 -2.19 9.70
N ARG A 354 15.10 -3.48 9.42
CA ARG A 354 14.74 -4.56 10.35
C ARG A 354 15.40 -4.41 11.73
N ASN A 355 16.58 -3.81 11.79
CA ASN A 355 17.30 -3.55 13.04
C ASN A 355 18.14 -2.28 12.92
N THR A 356 17.74 -1.21 13.62
CA THR A 356 18.54 -0.02 13.85
C THR A 356 19.57 -0.29 14.96
N ARG A 357 20.75 -0.85 14.60
CA ARG A 357 21.83 -1.10 15.57
C ARG A 357 22.73 0.13 15.72
N TYR A 358 23.36 0.28 16.90
CA TYR A 358 24.28 1.38 17.16
C TYR A 358 25.40 1.42 16.11
N ARG A 359 25.49 2.55 15.38
CA ARG A 359 26.54 2.87 14.39
C ARG A 359 26.73 1.78 13.32
N GLN A 360 25.98 1.88 12.23
CA GLN A 360 26.12 1.02 11.04
C GLN A 360 26.83 1.75 9.88
N PRO A 361 28.13 2.11 9.99
CA PRO A 361 28.81 2.94 8.99
C PRO A 361 28.86 2.30 7.60
N THR A 362 28.84 0.96 7.51
CA THR A 362 28.77 0.22 6.25
C THR A 362 27.43 0.45 5.55
N TRP A 363 26.33 0.38 6.29
CA TRP A 363 24.99 0.65 5.76
C TRP A 363 24.86 2.12 5.32
N TYR A 364 25.33 3.08 6.14
CA TYR A 364 25.32 4.50 5.75
C TYR A 364 26.12 4.79 4.47
N ARG A 365 27.23 4.08 4.24
CA ARG A 365 27.99 4.18 2.98
C ARG A 365 27.23 3.55 1.82
N TYR A 366 26.64 2.38 2.04
CA TYR A 366 25.83 1.67 1.05
C TYR A 366 24.63 2.51 0.61
N ILE A 367 23.81 2.99 1.55
CA ILE A 367 22.63 3.79 1.25
C ILE A 367 22.99 5.11 0.57
N ARG A 368 24.15 5.69 0.89
CA ARG A 368 24.61 6.88 0.16
C ARG A 368 24.99 6.55 -1.30
N GLY A 369 25.53 5.36 -1.56
CA GLY A 369 25.75 4.88 -2.91
C GLY A 369 24.43 4.60 -3.64
N PHE A 370 23.47 3.98 -2.95
CA PHE A 370 22.13 3.69 -3.47
C PHE A 370 21.39 4.98 -3.87
N ALA A 371 21.33 5.96 -2.97
CA ALA A 371 20.52 7.18 -3.14
C ALA A 371 21.12 8.23 -4.11
N GLY A 372 22.35 8.02 -4.60
CA GLY A 372 23.01 9.01 -5.45
C GLY A 372 23.10 10.37 -4.74
N GLU A 373 22.60 11.44 -5.35
CA GLU A 373 22.56 12.78 -4.74
C GLU A 373 21.36 13.03 -3.81
N LYS A 374 20.35 12.17 -3.85
CA LYS A 374 19.06 12.40 -3.18
C LYS A 374 19.16 12.37 -1.65
N PRO A 375 18.25 13.07 -0.95
CA PRO A 375 18.13 12.94 0.49
C PRO A 375 17.79 11.51 0.91
N VAL A 376 18.32 11.09 2.05
CA VAL A 376 17.98 9.81 2.70
C VAL A 376 17.36 10.12 4.05
N VAL A 377 16.19 9.54 4.29
CA VAL A 377 15.42 9.62 5.53
C VAL A 377 15.54 8.27 6.24
N VAL A 378 16.26 8.26 7.37
CA VAL A 378 16.53 7.06 8.18
C VAL A 378 15.67 7.13 9.43
N VAL A 379 14.58 6.36 9.48
CA VAL A 379 13.51 6.59 10.45
C VAL A 379 12.94 5.35 11.13
N GLU A 380 13.18 4.16 10.59
CA GLU A 380 12.73 2.89 11.15
C GLU A 380 13.89 1.89 11.07
#